data_AF-A0A354ZDB9-F1
#
_entry.id   AF-A0A354ZDB9-F1
#
_cell.length_a   1.000
_cell.length_b   1.000
_cell.length_c   1.000
_cell.angle_alpha   90.00
_cell.angle_beta   90.00
_cell.angle_gamma   90.00
#
_symmetry.space_group_name_H-M   'P 1'
#
loop_
_entity.id
_entity.type
_entity.pdbx_description
1 polymer ?
#
loop_
_entity_poly.entity_id
_entity_poly.type
_entity_poly.pdbx_seq_one_letter_code
_entity_poly.pdbx_strand_id
1 'polypeptide(L)' 'MFSDIRSYVDAAVARDPAARSRLEVILLYPGVHALVWHKLNHWLYCHRVFGLARFLSQLVRFFTGIEIHP' A
#
# COMPACT_ATOMS: atom_id res chain seq x y z
N MET A 1 6.75 7.42 -8.69
CA MET A 1 5.78 7.23 -7.60
C MET A 1 4.57 6.39 -8.01
N PHE A 2 3.80 6.78 -9.03
CA PHE A 2 2.66 5.99 -9.51
C PHE A 2 3.03 4.79 -10.38
N SER A 3 4.22 4.80 -10.99
CA SER A 3 4.75 3.68 -11.78
C SER A 3 4.85 2.39 -10.95
N ASP A 4 5.32 2.50 -9.70
CA ASP A 4 5.53 1.33 -8.82
C ASP A 4 4.20 0.70 -8.37
N ILE A 5 3.17 1.53 -8.19
CA ILE A 5 1.83 1.03 -7.84
C ILE A 5 1.20 0.36 -9.06
N ARG A 6 1.35 0.94 -10.25
CA ARG A 6 0.87 0.33 -11.50
C ARG A 6 1.54 -1.02 -11.75
N SER A 7 2.86 -1.09 -11.62
CA SER A 7 3.59 -2.35 -11.82
C SER A 7 3.20 -3.40 -10.77
N TYR A 8 2.95 -2.99 -9.52
CA TYR A 8 2.43 -3.88 -8.49
C TYR A 8 1.02 -4.40 -8.83
N VAL A 9 0.12 -3.53 -9.29
CA VAL A 9 -1.25 -3.91 -9.71
C VAL A 9 -1.19 -4.85 -10.91
N ASP A 10 -0.37 -4.55 -11.92
CA ASP A 10 -0.19 -5.41 -13.09
C ASP A 10 0.38 -6.78 -12.67
N ALA A 11 1.33 -6.82 -11.74
CA ALA A 11 1.87 -8.06 -11.20
C ALA A 11 0.84 -8.85 -10.38
N ALA A 12 -0.01 -8.17 -9.61
CA ALA A 12 -1.09 -8.80 -8.86
C ALA A 12 -2.12 -9.43 -9.80
N VAL A 13 -2.55 -8.71 -10.85
CA VAL A 13 -3.46 -9.24 -11.87
C VAL A 13 -2.83 -10.40 -12.65
N ALA A 14 -1.53 -10.34 -12.96
CA ALA A 14 -0.86 -11.39 -13.72
C ALA A 14 -0.60 -12.68 -12.90
N ARG A 15 -0.45 -12.56 -11.58
CA ARG A 15 -0.11 -13.70 -10.70
C ARG A 15 -1.31 -14.30 -9.99
N ASP A 16 -2.38 -13.53 -9.82
CA ASP A 16 -3.58 -13.98 -9.13
C ASP A 16 -4.69 -14.35 -10.15
N PRO A 17 -5.00 -15.64 -10.33
CA PRO A 17 -6.06 -16.07 -11.23
C PRO A 17 -7.46 -15.63 -10.77
N ALA A 18 -7.63 -15.18 -9.51
CA ALA A 18 -8.89 -14.66 -9.00
C ALA A 18 -9.12 -13.17 -9.34
N ALA A 19 -8.08 -12.45 -9.73
CA ALA A 19 -8.16 -11.03 -10.07
C ALA A 19 -8.90 -10.85 -11.41
N ARG A 20 -10.12 -10.29 -11.39
CA ARG A 20 -10.94 -10.16 -12.60
C ARG A 20 -10.69 -8.85 -13.35
N SER A 21 -10.22 -7.82 -12.65
CA SER A 21 -9.87 -6.53 -13.26
C SER A 21 -8.85 -5.75 -12.44
N ARG A 22 -8.10 -4.85 -13.09
CA ARG A 22 -7.21 -3.90 -12.41
C ARG A 22 -7.95 -3.03 -11.39
N LEU A 23 -9.19 -2.65 -11.70
CA LEU A 23 -9.98 -1.77 -10.85
C LEU A 23 -10.43 -2.49 -9.57
N GLU A 24 -10.79 -3.76 -9.67
CA GLU A 24 -11.05 -4.62 -8.51
C GLU A 24 -9.80 -4.74 -7.64
N VAL A 25 -8.63 -5.00 -8.23
CA VAL A 25 -7.37 -5.06 -7.49
C VAL A 25 -7.06 -3.74 -6.78
N ILE A 26 -7.24 -2.61 -7.45
CA ILE A 26 -6.97 -1.29 -6.85
C ILE A 26 -7.92 -1.00 -5.68
N LEU A 27 -9.19 -1.38 -5.77
CA LEU A 27 -10.20 -1.04 -4.76
C LEU A 27 -10.28 -2.04 -3.60
N LEU A 28 -9.98 -3.31 -3.86
CA LEU A 28 -10.26 -4.39 -2.91
C LEU A 28 -9.00 -5.08 -2.38
N TYR A 29 -7.84 -4.94 -3.04
CA TYR A 29 -6.66 -5.67 -2.58
C TYR A 29 -5.96 -4.91 -1.43
N PRO A 30 -5.86 -5.52 -0.24
CA PRO A 30 -5.22 -4.89 0.91
C PRO A 30 -3.74 -4.58 0.66
N GLY A 31 -3.07 -5.36 -0.19
CA GLY A 31 -1.67 -5.13 -0.58
C GLY A 31 -1.46 -3.82 -1.34
N VAL A 32 -2.38 -3.45 -2.23
CA VAL A 32 -2.32 -2.18 -2.96
C VAL A 32 -2.50 -1.02 -1.97
N HIS A 33 -3.50 -1.11 -1.09
CA HIS A 33 -3.73 -0.10 -0.06
C HIS A 33 -2.53 0.06 0.86
N ALA A 34 -1.95 -1.05 1.34
CA ALA A 34 -0.78 -1.03 2.21
C ALA A 34 0.43 -0.33 1.55
N LEU A 35 0.68 -0.60 0.26
CA LEU A 35 1.76 0.02 -0.50
C LEU A 35 1.54 1.54 -0.69
N VAL A 36 0.31 1.95 -1.03
CA VAL A 36 -0.06 3.37 -1.20
C VAL A 36 0.18 4.13 0.09
N TRP A 37 -0.33 3.61 1.21
CA TRP A 37 -0.15 4.24 2.51
C TRP A 37 1.29 4.22 2.99
N HIS A 38 2.05 3.15 2.72
CA HIS A 38 3.47 3.12 3.05
C HIS A 38 4.24 4.26 2.37
N LYS A 39 3.94 4.58 1.10
CA LYS A 39 4.59 5.73 0.43
C LYS A 39 4.30 7.06 1.14
N LEU A 40 3.08 7.27 1.64
CA LEU A 40 2.74 8.45 2.44
C LEU A 40 3.48 8.45 3.80
N ASN A 41 3.51 7.30 4.47
CA ASN A 41 4.20 7.14 5.75
C ASN A 41 5.70 7.39 5.59
N HIS A 42 6.30 6.88 4.52
CA HIS A 42 7.70 7.12 4.18
C HIS A 42 7.99 8.58 3.90
N TRP A 43 7.10 9.26 3.16
CA TRP A 43 7.22 10.69 2.96
C TRP A 43 7.19 11.46 4.29
N LEU A 44 6.26 11.14 5.20
CA LEU A 44 6.21 11.72 6.54
C LEU A 44 7.48 11.44 7.36
N TYR A 45 8.02 10.23 7.22
CA TYR A 45 9.27 9.82 7.87
C TYR A 45 10.47 10.64 7.36
N CYS A 46 10.59 10.83 6.04
CA CYS A 46 11.62 11.69 5.44
C CYS A 46 11.53 13.16 5.90
N HIS A 47 10.32 13.64 6.21
CA HIS A 47 10.08 14.99 6.76
C HIS A 47 10.22 15.06 8.29
N ARG A 48 10.79 14.02 8.92
CA ARG A 48 11.03 13.91 10.37
C ARG A 48 9.76 13.90 11.22
N VAL A 49 8.60 13.60 10.64
CA VAL A 49 7.32 13.47 11.35
C VAL A 49 7.12 12.01 11.81
N PHE A 50 8.06 11.51 12.61
CA PHE A 50 8.18 10.07 12.93
C PHE A 50 6.98 9.50 13.69
N GLY A 51 6.44 10.26 14.65
CA GLY A 51 5.29 9.82 15.46
C GLY A 51 4.05 9.58 14.60
N LEU A 52 3.74 10.52 13.70
CA LEU A 52 2.60 10.40 12.79
C LEU A 52 2.83 9.30 11.75
N ALA A 53 4.04 9.22 11.19
CA ALA A 53 4.42 8.18 10.23
C ALA A 53 4.20 6.78 10.84
N ARG A 54 4.64 6.57 12.08
CA ARG A 54 4.47 5.30 12.78
C ARG A 54 3.03 5.02 13.15
N PHE A 55 2.28 6.02 13.61
CA PHE A 55 0.85 5.89 13.92
C PHE A 55 0.06 5.45 12.68
N LEU A 56 0.28 6.10 11.53
CA LEU A 56 -0.39 5.75 10.29
C LEU A 56 0.02 4.35 9.78
N SER A 57 1.29 3.96 9.91
CA SER A 57 1.74 2.59 9.62
C SER A 57 0.98 1.55 10.45
N GLN A 58 0.72 1.82 11.73
CA GLN A 58 -0.08 0.94 12.59
C GLN A 58 -1.56 0.93 12.22
N LEU A 59 -2.12 2.08 11.81
CA LEU A 59 -3.50 2.17 11.34
C LEU A 59 -3.72 1.35 10.06
N VAL A 60 -2.76 1.41 9.13
CA VAL A 60 -2.79 0.62 7.89
C VAL A 60 -2.71 -0.87 8.20
N ARG A 61 -1.84 -1.27 9.13
CA ARG A 61 -1.79 -2.65 9.62
C ARG A 61 -3.12 -3.10 10.20
N PHE A 62 -3.82 -2.24 10.94
CA PHE A 62 -5.12 -2.57 11.51
C PHE A 62 -6.17 -2.86 10.43
N PHE A 63 -6.19 -2.10 9.33
CA PHE A 63 -7.16 -2.32 8.24
C PHE A 63 -6.75 -3.42 7.25
N THR A 64 -5.46 -3.60 6.98
CA THR A 64 -4.97 -4.48 5.91
C THR A 64 -4.34 -5.78 6.42
N GLY A 65 -4.01 -5.85 7.71
CA GLY A 65 -3.19 -6.92 8.29
C GLY A 65 -1.70 -6.86 7.89
N ILE A 66 -1.32 -5.96 6.97
CA ILE A 66 0.03 -5.86 6.43
C ILE A 66 0.79 -4.76 7.18
N GLU A 67 1.89 -5.14 7.83
CA GLU A 67 2.79 -4.17 8.46
C GLU A 67 3.94 -3.80 7.53
N ILE A 68 4.01 -2.53 7.16
CA ILE A 68 5.16 -1.94 6.48
C ILE A 68 5.64 -0.77 7.34
N HIS A 69 6.92 -0.80 7.73
CA HIS A 69 7.51 0.30 8.48
C HIS A 69 7.57 1.56 7.61
N PRO A 70 7.36 2.78 8.16
CA PRO A 70 7.50 4.03 7.41
C PRO A 70 8.90 4.19 6.79
#